data_AF-A0A7Y2IZ76-F1
#
_entry.id   AF-A0A7Y2IZ76-F1
#
_cell.length_a   1.000
_cell.length_b   1.000
_cell.length_c   1.000
_cell.angle_alpha   90.00
_cell.angle_beta   90.00
_cell.angle_gamma   90.00
#
_symmetry.space_group_name_H-M   'P 1'
#
loop_
_entity.id
_entity.type
_entity.pdbx_description
1 polymer ?
#
loop_
_entity_poly.entity_id
_entity_poly.type
_entity_poly.pdbx_seq_one_letter_code
_entity_poly.pdbx_strand_id
1 'polypeptide(L)'
;MTVEELDMRAREILRGNDRGGYTVPTAGLYPYQWNWDSAFAAWGFAQFDVDRAWVELETLFSGQWPNGMVPHILFHKDDPGYFPGPGVWGTDGKGPISSSGISQPPVAASFARAILKTDRAAGEARLRALYPKMVDWHRWFMSWRSDDGVIFVSHPWEAGRDNCADWDNAMANIDPVGVGEYTRRDTSHVDPEMRPTKDDYDRYIWLVQRGKRLGWDDAAMAQDAPFRVADPTMTFILLRANRDLAAMGRALGEDVSEIEGWIATLEAGVPRLKNPNFQMFDAIDLNTGKRSRVTSNASFLCWYAGIEDDWMRRDLDEAFTVCRYPVPSHDATHPGFNAKRYWRGPTWAIMNALIGIGLAEMGHGEVAERLRRVTGELIAEHGFAEYFNPMTGDPAGGGTFTWTAAVWLAWASPSVGRG
;
A
#
# COMPACT_ATOMS: atom_id res chain seq x y z
N MET A 1 0.36 22.65 18.96
CA MET A 1 -0.92 22.00 19.27
C MET A 1 -0.67 20.96 20.34
N THR A 2 -1.60 20.74 21.27
CA THR A 2 -1.50 19.62 22.23
C THR A 2 -1.77 18.29 21.53
N VAL A 3 -1.48 17.16 22.19
CA VAL A 3 -1.79 15.83 21.66
C VAL A 3 -3.30 15.67 21.46
N GLU A 4 -4.11 16.18 22.39
CA GLU A 4 -5.57 16.14 22.28
C GLU A 4 -6.09 16.96 21.08
N GLU A 5 -5.50 18.13 20.81
CA GLU A 5 -5.84 18.93 19.63
C GLU A 5 -5.51 18.21 18.32
N LEU A 6 -4.37 17.50 18.28
CA LEU A 6 -3.98 16.69 17.12
C LEU A 6 -4.88 15.45 16.95
N ASP A 7 -5.26 14.78 18.04
CA ASP A 7 -6.21 13.66 18.01
C ASP A 7 -7.59 14.13 17.48
N MET A 8 -8.08 15.27 17.96
CA MET A 8 -9.33 15.86 17.44
C MET A 8 -9.20 16.20 15.96
N ARG A 9 -8.07 16.80 15.55
CA ARG A 9 -7.83 17.16 14.15
C ARG A 9 -7.78 15.94 13.23
N ALA A 10 -7.16 14.85 13.66
CA ALA A 10 -7.13 13.61 12.90
C ALA A 10 -8.54 13.01 12.71
N ARG A 11 -9.38 13.04 13.76
CA ARG A 11 -10.79 12.61 13.68
C ARG A 11 -11.60 13.50 12.73
N GLU A 12 -11.38 14.81 12.75
CA GLU A 12 -12.01 15.75 11.81
C GLU A 12 -11.63 15.44 10.35
N ILE A 13 -10.36 15.11 10.09
CA ILE A 13 -9.90 14.75 8.74
C ILE A 13 -10.60 13.49 8.25
N LEU A 14 -10.64 12.42 9.07
CA LEU A 14 -11.34 11.18 8.72
C LEU A 14 -12.82 11.42 8.42
N ARG A 15 -13.52 12.17 9.28
CA ARG A 15 -14.94 12.52 9.07
C ARG A 15 -15.16 13.43 7.86
N GLY A 16 -14.26 14.38 7.62
CA GLY A 16 -14.35 15.30 6.48
C GLY A 16 -14.10 14.61 5.13
N ASN A 17 -13.34 13.53 5.13
CA ASN A 17 -13.06 12.72 3.94
C ASN A 17 -14.06 11.55 3.77
N ASP A 18 -14.93 11.29 4.73
CA ASP A 18 -16.01 10.30 4.62
C ASP A 18 -17.06 10.72 3.57
N ARG A 19 -17.55 9.76 2.79
CA ARG A 19 -18.59 9.92 1.76
C ARG A 19 -19.84 9.07 2.05
N GLY A 20 -20.04 8.68 3.31
CA GLY A 20 -21.24 7.98 3.78
C GLY A 20 -21.14 6.46 3.70
N GLY A 21 -19.92 5.91 3.65
CA GLY A 21 -19.67 4.46 3.58
C GLY A 21 -18.24 4.12 3.14
N TYR A 22 -17.61 5.01 2.39
CA TYR A 22 -16.20 4.96 2.05
C TYR A 22 -15.52 6.31 2.32
N THR A 23 -14.19 6.28 2.44
CA THR A 23 -13.39 7.47 2.72
C THR A 23 -12.46 7.75 1.56
N VAL A 24 -12.38 9.02 1.14
CA VAL A 24 -11.39 9.42 0.13
C VAL A 24 -10.01 9.64 0.75
N PRO A 25 -8.89 9.42 0.03
CA PRO A 25 -7.57 9.67 0.58
C PRO A 25 -7.34 11.13 0.99
N THR A 26 -7.79 12.07 0.15
CA THR A 26 -7.81 13.50 0.48
C THR A 26 -8.77 14.25 -0.45
N ALA A 27 -9.47 15.24 0.08
CA ALA A 27 -10.38 16.07 -0.71
C ALA A 27 -9.64 16.81 -1.84
N GLY A 28 -10.25 16.85 -3.03
CA GLY A 28 -9.76 17.61 -4.18
C GLY A 28 -8.74 16.89 -5.07
N LEU A 29 -7.96 15.94 -4.55
CA LEU A 29 -6.96 15.21 -5.34
C LEU A 29 -7.42 13.79 -5.72
N TYR A 30 -7.96 13.04 -4.76
CA TYR A 30 -8.37 11.65 -4.96
C TYR A 30 -9.86 11.51 -4.61
N PRO A 31 -10.78 11.55 -5.59
CA PRO A 31 -12.22 11.64 -5.30
C PRO A 31 -12.91 10.29 -5.02
N TYR A 32 -12.15 9.20 -5.02
CA TYR A 32 -12.66 7.83 -5.01
C TYR A 32 -12.21 7.04 -3.78
N GLN A 33 -12.79 5.85 -3.60
CA GLN A 33 -12.32 4.90 -2.61
C GLN A 33 -11.09 4.16 -3.16
N TRP A 34 -9.99 4.23 -2.43
CA TRP A 34 -8.76 3.50 -2.76
C TRP A 34 -8.56 2.33 -1.80
N ASN A 35 -8.11 1.20 -2.32
CA ASN A 35 -8.07 -0.07 -1.61
C ASN A 35 -7.25 0.01 -0.32
N TRP A 36 -5.96 0.30 -0.43
CA TRP A 36 -5.10 0.31 0.75
C TRP A 36 -5.44 1.50 1.67
N ASP A 37 -5.71 2.68 1.11
CA ASP A 37 -6.15 3.85 1.88
C ASP A 37 -7.38 3.55 2.74
N SER A 38 -8.35 2.80 2.21
CA SER A 38 -9.56 2.37 2.95
C SER A 38 -9.21 1.48 4.14
N ALA A 39 -8.25 0.58 3.98
CA ALA A 39 -7.82 -0.27 5.08
C ALA A 39 -7.15 0.55 6.21
N PHE A 40 -6.34 1.55 5.86
CA PHE A 40 -5.81 2.50 6.86
C PHE A 40 -6.91 3.36 7.47
N ALA A 41 -7.84 3.88 6.67
CA ALA A 41 -8.99 4.65 7.16
C ALA A 41 -9.79 3.85 8.20
N ALA A 42 -10.08 2.57 7.90
CA ALA A 42 -10.74 1.65 8.82
C ALA A 42 -9.96 1.52 10.14
N TRP A 43 -8.64 1.33 10.09
CA TRP A 43 -7.80 1.25 11.29
C TRP A 43 -7.83 2.53 12.14
N GLY A 44 -7.89 3.69 11.48
CA GLY A 44 -8.06 5.00 12.12
C GLY A 44 -9.44 5.18 12.76
N PHE A 45 -10.52 4.83 12.05
CA PHE A 45 -11.88 4.86 12.58
C PHE A 45 -12.04 3.96 13.80
N ALA A 46 -11.37 2.80 13.83
CA ALA A 46 -11.46 1.85 14.94
C ALA A 46 -11.11 2.47 16.31
N GLN A 47 -10.38 3.58 16.32
CA GLN A 47 -9.97 4.29 17.54
C GLN A 47 -11.08 5.15 18.16
N PHE A 48 -12.20 5.37 17.46
CA PHE A 48 -13.31 6.19 17.96
C PHE A 48 -14.70 5.82 17.42
N ASP A 49 -14.78 4.95 16.41
CA ASP A 49 -16.01 4.49 15.75
C ASP A 49 -15.75 3.12 15.06
N VAL A 50 -15.86 2.04 15.83
CA VAL A 50 -15.59 0.67 15.35
C VAL A 50 -16.59 0.22 14.29
N ASP A 51 -17.86 0.64 14.40
CA ASP A 51 -18.86 0.32 13.38
C ASP A 51 -18.51 0.94 12.03
N ARG A 52 -18.09 2.21 12.02
CA ARG A 52 -17.65 2.87 10.79
C ARG A 52 -16.39 2.25 10.21
N ALA A 53 -15.47 1.76 11.05
CA ALA A 53 -14.28 1.04 10.60
C ALA A 53 -14.64 -0.20 9.78
N TRP A 54 -15.60 -1.01 10.26
CA TRP A 54 -16.06 -2.17 9.50
C TRP A 54 -16.79 -1.79 8.21
N VAL A 55 -17.65 -0.75 8.24
CA VAL A 55 -18.35 -0.26 7.05
C VAL A 55 -17.38 0.11 5.92
N GLU A 56 -16.21 0.66 6.25
CA GLU A 56 -15.17 0.97 5.26
C GLU A 56 -14.68 -0.29 4.51
N LEU A 57 -14.36 -1.34 5.26
CA LEU A 57 -13.91 -2.62 4.70
C LEU A 57 -15.05 -3.32 3.94
N GLU A 58 -16.25 -3.34 4.50
CA GLU A 58 -17.46 -3.89 3.85
C GLU A 58 -17.71 -3.22 2.50
N THR A 59 -17.60 -1.89 2.45
CA THR A 59 -17.76 -1.11 1.22
C THR A 59 -16.64 -1.41 0.22
N LEU A 60 -15.38 -1.51 0.65
CA LEU A 60 -14.28 -1.92 -0.23
C LEU A 60 -14.53 -3.32 -0.85
N PHE A 61 -14.94 -4.29 -0.05
CA PHE A 61 -15.20 -5.66 -0.51
C PHE A 61 -16.52 -5.80 -1.29
N SER A 62 -17.38 -4.79 -1.30
CA SER A 62 -18.55 -4.75 -2.18
C SER A 62 -18.19 -4.57 -3.67
N GLY A 63 -17.00 -4.01 -3.95
CA GLY A 63 -16.46 -3.88 -5.30
C GLY A 63 -15.59 -5.05 -5.78
N GLN A 64 -15.46 -6.11 -4.99
CA GLN A 64 -14.68 -7.30 -5.34
C GLN A 64 -15.20 -7.96 -6.62
N TRP A 65 -14.28 -8.29 -7.53
CA TRP A 65 -14.60 -8.98 -8.78
C TRP A 65 -14.92 -10.46 -8.57
N PRO A 66 -15.66 -11.10 -9.49
CA PRO A 66 -15.98 -12.54 -9.40
C PRO A 66 -14.76 -13.47 -9.36
N ASN A 67 -13.60 -13.05 -9.87
CA ASN A 67 -12.34 -13.81 -9.79
C ASN A 67 -11.61 -13.66 -8.44
N GLY A 68 -12.17 -12.91 -7.49
CA GLY A 68 -11.61 -12.66 -6.17
C GLY A 68 -10.82 -11.35 -6.06
N MET A 69 -10.42 -10.71 -7.17
CA MET A 69 -9.65 -9.47 -7.12
C MET A 69 -10.43 -8.35 -6.43
N VAL A 70 -9.81 -7.67 -5.46
CA VAL A 70 -10.29 -6.38 -4.96
C VAL A 70 -9.55 -5.26 -5.74
N PRO A 71 -10.25 -4.46 -6.54
CA PRO A 71 -9.63 -3.39 -7.33
C PRO A 71 -8.95 -2.33 -6.47
N HIS A 72 -7.94 -1.64 -7.01
CA HIS A 72 -7.26 -0.56 -6.29
C HIS A 72 -8.10 0.72 -6.14
N ILE A 73 -9.03 0.96 -7.06
CA ILE A 73 -10.00 2.07 -7.00
C ILE A 73 -11.41 1.53 -7.21
N LEU A 74 -12.34 1.94 -6.33
CA LEU A 74 -13.79 1.89 -6.58
C LEU A 74 -14.30 3.30 -6.83
N PHE A 75 -14.89 3.53 -8.01
CA PHE A 75 -15.24 4.87 -8.46
C PHE A 75 -16.45 5.43 -7.73
N HIS A 76 -17.44 4.59 -7.38
CA HIS A 76 -18.73 4.94 -6.74
C HIS A 76 -19.59 5.93 -7.53
N LYS A 77 -19.05 7.10 -7.85
CA LYS A 77 -19.62 8.16 -8.67
C LYS A 77 -18.55 8.69 -9.61
N ASP A 78 -18.88 8.89 -10.88
CA ASP A 78 -17.93 9.43 -11.86
C ASP A 78 -17.53 10.89 -11.52
N ASP A 79 -16.24 11.19 -11.58
CA ASP A 79 -15.64 12.51 -11.36
C ASP A 79 -14.72 12.87 -12.54
N PRO A 80 -15.15 13.80 -13.43
CA PRO A 80 -14.34 14.27 -14.56
C PRO A 80 -13.03 14.98 -14.16
N GLY A 81 -12.89 15.36 -12.89
CA GLY A 81 -11.69 15.95 -12.32
C GLY A 81 -10.55 14.96 -12.10
N TYR A 82 -10.80 13.64 -12.18
CA TYR A 82 -9.78 12.61 -12.00
C TYR A 82 -9.42 11.88 -13.30
N PHE A 83 -8.13 11.56 -13.45
CA PHE A 83 -7.63 10.77 -14.57
C PHE A 83 -6.55 9.78 -14.08
N PRO A 84 -6.59 8.49 -14.50
CA PRO A 84 -7.56 7.88 -15.43
C PRO A 84 -8.89 7.48 -14.76
N GLY A 85 -10.00 7.99 -15.30
CA GLY A 85 -11.36 7.66 -14.85
C GLY A 85 -11.94 6.37 -15.45
N PRO A 86 -13.18 5.98 -15.09
CA PRO A 86 -13.81 4.70 -15.45
C PRO A 86 -13.71 4.32 -16.94
N GLY A 87 -14.01 5.27 -17.83
CA GLY A 87 -13.98 5.03 -19.28
C GLY A 87 -12.60 4.67 -19.85
N VAL A 88 -11.53 5.14 -19.18
CA VAL A 88 -10.15 4.80 -19.55
C VAL A 88 -9.83 3.36 -19.15
N TRP A 89 -10.27 2.95 -17.96
CA TRP A 89 -10.10 1.58 -17.46
C TRP A 89 -10.93 0.57 -18.26
N GLY A 90 -12.16 0.89 -18.64
CA GLY A 90 -12.99 0.03 -19.48
C GLY A 90 -13.33 -1.31 -18.82
N THR A 91 -13.71 -1.26 -17.55
CA THR A 91 -13.98 -2.39 -16.65
C THR A 91 -15.47 -2.56 -16.36
N ASP A 92 -16.34 -1.86 -17.08
CA ASP A 92 -17.79 -1.91 -16.87
C ASP A 92 -18.30 -3.35 -16.95
N GLY A 93 -19.04 -3.78 -15.92
CA GLY A 93 -19.58 -5.13 -15.81
C GLY A 93 -18.57 -6.20 -15.34
N LYS A 94 -17.31 -5.86 -15.05
CA LYS A 94 -16.33 -6.81 -14.48
C LYS A 94 -16.53 -7.05 -12.99
N GLY A 95 -16.87 -6.02 -12.24
CA GLY A 95 -17.20 -6.09 -10.82
C GLY A 95 -18.60 -5.52 -10.53
N PRO A 96 -19.10 -5.69 -9.29
CA PRO A 96 -20.40 -5.14 -8.88
C PRO A 96 -20.43 -3.61 -8.87
N ILE A 97 -19.27 -2.97 -8.69
CA ILE A 97 -19.07 -1.51 -8.70
C ILE A 97 -18.08 -1.17 -9.81
N SER A 98 -18.31 -0.06 -10.51
CA SER A 98 -17.33 0.46 -11.47
C SER A 98 -16.00 0.72 -10.77
N SER A 99 -14.93 0.13 -11.29
CA SER A 99 -13.63 0.07 -10.61
C SER A 99 -12.48 0.16 -11.59
N SER A 100 -11.26 0.37 -11.10
CA SER A 100 -10.07 0.11 -11.89
C SER A 100 -9.92 -1.38 -12.28
N GLY A 101 -8.94 -1.70 -13.14
CA GLY A 101 -8.64 -3.06 -13.59
C GLY A 101 -7.41 -3.71 -12.93
N ILE A 102 -6.81 -3.06 -11.93
CA ILE A 102 -5.64 -3.55 -11.19
C ILE A 102 -5.94 -3.59 -9.68
N SER A 103 -5.12 -4.32 -8.90
CA SER A 103 -5.28 -4.45 -7.45
C SER A 103 -4.27 -3.60 -6.66
N GLN A 104 -4.24 -3.73 -5.34
CA GLN A 104 -3.32 -3.04 -4.42
C GLN A 104 -2.96 -3.95 -3.24
N PRO A 105 -1.98 -3.60 -2.38
CA PRO A 105 -1.46 -4.51 -1.37
C PRO A 105 -2.52 -4.94 -0.34
N PRO A 106 -2.59 -6.23 0.01
CA PRO A 106 -3.72 -6.81 0.75
C PRO A 106 -3.68 -6.63 2.27
N VAL A 107 -3.40 -5.42 2.76
CA VAL A 107 -3.38 -5.17 4.22
C VAL A 107 -4.73 -5.27 4.90
N ALA A 108 -5.83 -5.31 4.14
CA ALA A 108 -7.18 -5.28 4.70
C ALA A 108 -7.40 -6.45 5.66
N ALA A 109 -6.78 -7.62 5.42
CA ALA A 109 -6.82 -8.74 6.35
C ALA A 109 -6.13 -8.41 7.70
N SER A 110 -4.96 -7.78 7.66
CA SER A 110 -4.23 -7.36 8.86
C SER A 110 -5.01 -6.33 9.68
N PHE A 111 -5.61 -5.34 9.02
CA PHE A 111 -6.39 -4.33 9.73
C PHE A 111 -7.78 -4.81 10.15
N ALA A 112 -8.43 -5.73 9.43
CA ALA A 112 -9.62 -6.42 9.93
C ALA A 112 -9.33 -7.17 11.23
N ARG A 113 -8.17 -7.85 11.32
CA ARG A 113 -7.72 -8.50 12.55
C ARG A 113 -7.48 -7.48 13.67
N ALA A 114 -6.89 -6.32 13.37
CA ALA A 114 -6.66 -5.26 14.35
C ALA A 114 -7.97 -4.64 14.87
N ILE A 115 -8.94 -4.42 13.99
CA ILE A 115 -10.28 -3.89 14.32
C ILE A 115 -11.06 -4.92 15.16
N LEU A 116 -10.97 -6.21 14.84
CA LEU A 116 -11.59 -7.26 15.66
C LEU A 116 -11.07 -7.28 17.10
N LYS A 117 -9.79 -6.94 17.31
CA LYS A 117 -9.19 -6.88 18.66
C LYS A 117 -9.72 -5.70 19.49
N THR A 118 -10.18 -4.62 18.85
CA THR A 118 -10.71 -3.44 19.56
C THR A 118 -12.11 -3.69 20.11
N ASP A 119 -12.99 -4.32 19.34
CA ASP A 119 -14.28 -4.83 19.82
C ASP A 119 -14.66 -6.12 19.08
N ARG A 120 -14.43 -7.26 19.75
CA ARG A 120 -14.74 -8.57 19.17
C ARG A 120 -16.24 -8.77 18.97
N ALA A 121 -17.06 -8.32 19.91
CA ALA A 121 -18.50 -8.56 19.87
C ALA A 121 -19.15 -7.81 18.71
N ALA A 122 -18.71 -6.57 18.45
CA ALA A 122 -19.16 -5.78 17.31
C ALA A 122 -18.64 -6.32 15.96
N GLY A 123 -17.44 -6.91 15.95
CA GLY A 123 -16.76 -7.32 14.72
C GLY A 123 -16.97 -8.76 14.25
N GLU A 124 -17.31 -9.70 15.13
CA GLU A 124 -17.26 -11.14 14.79
C GLU A 124 -18.20 -11.53 13.63
N ALA A 125 -19.44 -11.03 13.62
CA ALA A 125 -20.39 -11.30 12.55
C ALA A 125 -19.96 -10.69 11.21
N ARG A 126 -19.42 -9.47 11.25
CA ARG A 126 -18.93 -8.73 10.09
C ARG A 126 -17.69 -9.40 9.49
N LEU A 127 -16.76 -9.82 10.35
CA LEU A 127 -15.60 -10.62 9.94
C LEU A 127 -16.03 -11.94 9.30
N ARG A 128 -17.00 -12.66 9.88
CA ARG A 128 -17.48 -13.93 9.30
C ARG A 128 -18.02 -13.74 7.87
N ALA A 129 -18.66 -12.61 7.58
CA ALA A 129 -19.11 -12.27 6.23
C ALA A 129 -17.97 -11.88 5.28
N LEU A 130 -16.94 -11.19 5.78
CA LEU A 130 -15.79 -10.74 4.99
C LEU A 130 -14.72 -11.80 4.78
N TYR A 131 -14.58 -12.75 5.69
CA TYR A 131 -13.53 -13.78 5.67
C TYR A 131 -13.45 -14.54 4.33
N PRO A 132 -14.54 -15.14 3.79
CA PRO A 132 -14.45 -15.84 2.51
C PRO A 132 -14.03 -14.91 1.36
N LYS A 133 -14.47 -13.65 1.39
CA LYS A 133 -14.07 -12.64 0.40
C LYS A 133 -12.58 -12.32 0.47
N MET A 134 -12.02 -12.20 1.68
CA MET A 134 -10.57 -12.02 1.86
C MET A 134 -9.78 -13.25 1.36
N VAL A 135 -10.27 -14.46 1.65
CA VAL A 135 -9.68 -15.70 1.13
C VAL A 135 -9.66 -15.71 -0.40
N ASP A 136 -10.77 -15.35 -1.06
CA ASP A 136 -10.84 -15.29 -2.52
C ASP A 136 -9.85 -14.28 -3.12
N TRP A 137 -9.64 -13.15 -2.46
CA TRP A 137 -8.67 -12.16 -2.91
C TRP A 137 -7.22 -12.63 -2.77
N HIS A 138 -6.90 -13.29 -1.67
CA HIS A 138 -5.57 -13.87 -1.46
C HIS A 138 -5.33 -15.05 -2.42
N ARG A 139 -6.35 -15.87 -2.67
CA ARG A 139 -6.30 -16.93 -3.69
C ARG A 139 -6.03 -16.34 -5.07
N TRP A 140 -6.65 -15.22 -5.43
CA TRP A 140 -6.38 -14.53 -6.69
C TRP A 140 -4.89 -14.15 -6.79
N PHE A 141 -4.30 -13.51 -5.77
CA PHE A 141 -2.86 -13.21 -5.78
C PHE A 141 -2.01 -14.46 -5.97
N MET A 142 -2.31 -15.54 -5.24
CA MET A 142 -1.52 -16.76 -5.30
C MET A 142 -1.67 -17.52 -6.63
N SER A 143 -2.83 -17.42 -7.28
CA SER A 143 -3.11 -18.10 -8.56
C SER A 143 -2.58 -17.33 -9.77
N TRP A 144 -2.54 -16.01 -9.67
CA TRP A 144 -2.27 -15.10 -10.79
C TRP A 144 -0.92 -14.38 -10.68
N ARG A 145 -0.57 -13.91 -9.48
CA ARG A 145 0.59 -13.04 -9.22
C ARG A 145 1.79 -13.72 -8.60
N SER A 146 1.65 -14.98 -8.20
CA SER A 146 2.75 -15.75 -7.66
C SER A 146 3.65 -16.26 -8.78
N ASP A 147 4.94 -15.97 -8.67
CA ASP A 147 6.01 -16.57 -9.47
C ASP A 147 6.99 -17.18 -8.48
N ASP A 148 7.01 -18.52 -8.34
CA ASP A 148 7.98 -19.26 -7.52
C ASP A 148 8.21 -18.63 -6.11
N GLY A 149 7.10 -18.33 -5.43
CA GLY A 149 7.09 -17.81 -4.06
C GLY A 149 7.27 -16.31 -3.89
N VAL A 150 7.38 -15.53 -4.96
CA VAL A 150 7.34 -14.05 -4.89
C VAL A 150 6.13 -13.51 -5.62
N ILE A 151 5.62 -12.36 -5.18
CA ILE A 151 4.46 -11.72 -5.80
C ILE A 151 4.92 -10.61 -6.74
N PHE A 152 4.48 -10.69 -7.99
CA PHE A 152 4.76 -9.65 -8.98
C PHE A 152 3.59 -8.67 -9.16
N VAL A 153 3.95 -7.43 -9.47
CA VAL A 153 3.04 -6.42 -10.00
C VAL A 153 3.07 -6.41 -11.53
N SER A 154 1.91 -6.22 -12.15
CA SER A 154 1.74 -6.05 -13.60
C SER A 154 1.55 -4.58 -14.00
N HIS A 155 1.43 -3.70 -13.00
CA HIS A 155 1.42 -2.25 -13.16
C HIS A 155 2.03 -1.60 -11.91
N PRO A 156 2.86 -0.54 -12.01
CA PRO A 156 3.50 0.11 -10.84
C PRO A 156 2.53 0.56 -9.74
N TRP A 157 1.39 1.12 -10.13
CA TRP A 157 0.32 1.55 -9.22
C TRP A 157 -0.19 0.46 -8.30
N GLU A 158 0.00 -0.82 -8.65
CA GLU A 158 -0.42 -1.92 -7.79
C GLU A 158 0.38 -2.01 -6.52
N ALA A 159 1.66 -1.67 -6.53
CA ALA A 159 2.46 -1.67 -5.31
C ALA A 159 2.08 -0.51 -4.36
N GLY A 160 1.28 0.44 -4.83
CA GLY A 160 1.02 1.72 -4.15
C GLY A 160 2.25 2.64 -4.12
N ARG A 161 3.29 2.35 -4.94
CA ARG A 161 4.58 3.06 -4.96
C ARG A 161 4.93 3.59 -6.34
N ASP A 162 4.00 4.31 -6.97
CA ASP A 162 3.88 4.56 -8.42
C ASP A 162 5.18 4.81 -9.21
N ASN A 163 6.07 5.66 -8.69
CA ASN A 163 7.28 6.09 -9.38
C ASN A 163 8.57 5.72 -8.66
N CYS A 164 8.55 4.74 -7.74
CA CYS A 164 9.77 4.31 -7.09
C CYS A 164 10.75 3.71 -8.12
N ALA A 165 12.03 3.69 -7.78
CA ALA A 165 13.09 3.23 -8.68
C ALA A 165 13.00 1.73 -9.02
N ASP A 166 12.18 0.96 -8.30
CA ASP A 166 11.98 -0.47 -8.53
C ASP A 166 11.42 -0.77 -9.93
N TRP A 167 10.69 0.18 -10.51
CA TRP A 167 10.02 0.00 -11.80
C TRP A 167 10.89 0.38 -13.00
N ASP A 168 11.98 1.12 -12.79
CA ASP A 168 12.73 1.81 -13.86
C ASP A 168 13.24 0.84 -14.93
N ASN A 169 13.78 -0.31 -14.50
CA ASN A 169 14.30 -1.33 -15.42
C ASN A 169 13.22 -1.92 -16.31
N ALA A 170 12.06 -2.26 -15.73
CA ALA A 170 10.95 -2.85 -16.47
C ALA A 170 10.27 -1.82 -17.38
N MET A 171 10.11 -0.59 -16.89
CA MET A 171 9.52 0.52 -17.65
C MET A 171 10.36 0.93 -18.86
N ALA A 172 11.68 0.88 -18.76
CA ALA A 172 12.58 1.16 -19.88
C ALA A 172 12.35 0.22 -21.09
N ASN A 173 11.78 -0.96 -20.86
CA ASN A 173 11.47 -1.94 -21.92
C ASN A 173 10.09 -1.73 -22.56
N ILE A 174 9.29 -0.78 -22.07
CA ILE A 174 7.97 -0.46 -22.62
C ILE A 174 8.09 0.72 -23.56
N ASP A 175 7.68 0.49 -24.81
CA ASP A 175 7.51 1.53 -25.82
C ASP A 175 6.02 1.96 -25.88
N PRO A 176 5.65 3.14 -25.36
CA PRO A 176 4.26 3.55 -25.21
C PRO A 176 3.62 4.05 -26.52
N VAL A 177 4.02 3.50 -27.67
CA VAL A 177 3.45 3.85 -28.97
C VAL A 177 1.94 3.61 -28.97
N GLY A 178 1.20 4.60 -29.48
CA GLY A 178 -0.26 4.54 -29.61
C GLY A 178 -1.04 4.96 -28.36
N VAL A 179 -0.39 5.46 -27.30
CA VAL A 179 -1.07 5.92 -26.08
C VAL A 179 -2.04 7.09 -26.34
N GLY A 180 -1.78 7.89 -27.38
CA GLY A 180 -2.60 9.04 -27.77
C GLY A 180 -2.46 10.24 -26.82
N GLU A 181 -3.29 11.27 -27.03
CA GLU A 181 -3.32 12.45 -26.18
C GLU A 181 -4.24 12.24 -24.97
N TYR A 182 -3.79 12.72 -23.81
CA TYR A 182 -4.58 12.79 -22.59
C TYR A 182 -4.11 13.95 -21.71
N THR A 183 -4.99 14.43 -20.84
CA THR A 183 -4.66 15.51 -19.88
C THR A 183 -4.50 14.91 -18.50
N ARG A 184 -3.29 15.03 -17.94
CA ARG A 184 -3.04 14.70 -16.53
C ARG A 184 -3.76 15.69 -15.63
N ARG A 185 -4.44 15.16 -14.61
CA ARG A 185 -5.15 15.96 -13.61
C ARG A 185 -4.37 16.10 -12.31
N ASP A 186 -3.51 15.13 -11.99
CA ASP A 186 -2.72 15.12 -10.75
C ASP A 186 -1.77 16.32 -10.63
N THR A 187 -1.17 16.76 -11.73
CA THR A 187 -0.27 17.95 -11.77
C THR A 187 -1.01 19.28 -11.68
N SER A 188 -2.35 19.28 -11.72
CA SER A 188 -3.15 20.50 -11.50
C SER A 188 -3.36 20.80 -10.02
N HIS A 189 -3.07 19.83 -9.15
CA HIS A 189 -3.30 19.91 -7.70
C HIS A 189 -2.01 19.94 -6.88
N VAL A 190 -0.90 19.48 -7.45
CA VAL A 190 0.42 19.38 -6.80
C VAL A 190 1.49 19.85 -7.78
N ASP A 191 2.57 20.44 -7.28
CA ASP A 191 3.73 20.85 -8.07
C ASP A 191 4.22 19.70 -8.98
N PRO A 192 4.32 19.92 -10.32
CA PRO A 192 4.79 18.90 -11.26
C PRO A 192 6.15 18.28 -10.92
N GLU A 193 7.07 19.02 -10.29
CA GLU A 193 8.39 18.50 -9.89
C GLU A 193 8.29 17.42 -8.80
N MET A 194 7.17 17.39 -8.06
CA MET A 194 6.90 16.41 -7.02
C MET A 194 6.17 15.16 -7.55
N ARG A 195 5.83 15.09 -8.85
CA ARG A 195 5.02 14.02 -9.46
C ARG A 195 5.80 13.19 -10.50
N PRO A 196 5.26 12.04 -10.96
CA PRO A 196 5.86 11.29 -12.07
C PRO A 196 5.92 12.15 -13.35
N THR A 197 6.82 11.84 -14.27
CA THR A 197 6.99 12.58 -15.53
C THR A 197 5.89 12.22 -16.56
N LYS A 198 5.84 12.95 -17.68
CA LYS A 198 4.98 12.55 -18.81
C LYS A 198 5.39 11.18 -19.37
N ASP A 199 6.68 10.92 -19.50
CA ASP A 199 7.20 9.66 -20.02
C ASP A 199 6.85 8.46 -19.13
N ASP A 200 6.79 8.68 -17.80
CA ASP A 200 6.29 7.69 -16.85
C ASP A 200 4.79 7.44 -17.10
N TYR A 201 3.99 8.52 -17.19
CA TYR A 201 2.55 8.43 -17.41
C TYR A 201 2.17 7.81 -18.75
N ASP A 202 2.92 8.05 -19.83
CA ASP A 202 2.67 7.44 -21.13
C ASP A 202 2.74 5.91 -21.03
N ARG A 203 3.69 5.37 -20.24
CA ARG A 203 3.81 3.93 -20.00
C ARG A 203 2.72 3.40 -19.08
N TYR A 204 2.33 4.16 -18.04
CA TYR A 204 1.21 3.79 -17.18
C TYR A 204 -0.08 3.65 -17.99
N ILE A 205 -0.42 4.66 -18.80
CA ILE A 205 -1.64 4.64 -19.60
C ILE A 205 -1.55 3.58 -20.71
N TRP A 206 -0.38 3.33 -21.28
CA TRP A 206 -0.20 2.23 -22.22
C TRP A 206 -0.52 0.87 -21.59
N LEU A 207 -0.08 0.61 -20.35
CA LEU A 207 -0.42 -0.61 -19.62
C LEU A 207 -1.93 -0.70 -19.30
N VAL A 208 -2.58 0.41 -18.95
CA VAL A 208 -4.04 0.46 -18.76
C VAL A 208 -4.78 0.13 -20.05
N GLN A 209 -4.39 0.74 -21.17
CA GLN A 209 -4.98 0.46 -22.48
C GLN A 209 -4.74 -0.99 -22.91
N ARG A 210 -3.58 -1.57 -22.59
CA ARG A 210 -3.31 -3.00 -22.80
C ARG A 210 -4.29 -3.86 -22.01
N GLY A 211 -4.46 -3.59 -20.71
CA GLY A 211 -5.43 -4.29 -19.87
C GLY A 211 -6.84 -4.22 -20.44
N LYS A 212 -7.27 -3.03 -20.88
CA LYS A 212 -8.56 -2.84 -21.56
C LYS A 212 -8.68 -3.65 -22.86
N ARG A 213 -7.66 -3.65 -23.72
CA ARG A 213 -7.67 -4.44 -24.98
C ARG A 213 -7.79 -5.94 -24.74
N LEU A 214 -7.15 -6.44 -23.68
CA LEU A 214 -7.21 -7.84 -23.27
C LEU A 214 -8.45 -8.15 -22.40
N GLY A 215 -9.33 -7.17 -22.23
CA GLY A 215 -10.55 -7.30 -21.44
C GLY A 215 -10.29 -7.63 -19.98
N TRP A 216 -9.13 -7.27 -19.42
CA TRP A 216 -8.73 -7.58 -18.05
C TRP A 216 -8.92 -9.07 -17.68
N ASP A 217 -8.72 -9.96 -18.65
CA ASP A 217 -8.72 -11.40 -18.42
C ASP A 217 -7.34 -11.84 -17.93
N ASP A 218 -7.27 -12.49 -16.77
CA ASP A 218 -6.01 -12.92 -16.15
C ASP A 218 -5.21 -13.78 -17.14
N ALA A 219 -5.79 -14.85 -17.71
CA ALA A 219 -5.05 -15.73 -18.62
C ALA A 219 -4.49 -15.00 -19.86
N ALA A 220 -5.27 -14.10 -20.48
CA ALA A 220 -4.81 -13.27 -21.60
C ALA A 220 -3.71 -12.29 -21.17
N MET A 221 -3.83 -11.70 -19.97
CA MET A 221 -2.83 -10.78 -19.43
C MET A 221 -1.47 -11.47 -19.22
N ALA A 222 -1.44 -12.79 -18.94
CA ALA A 222 -0.20 -13.53 -18.65
C ALA A 222 0.57 -13.91 -19.91
N GLN A 223 -0.12 -14.08 -21.03
CA GLN A 223 0.50 -14.49 -22.29
C GLN A 223 1.47 -13.43 -22.85
N ASP A 224 1.23 -12.16 -22.54
CA ASP A 224 2.02 -11.03 -23.03
C ASP A 224 2.33 -10.08 -21.87
N ALA A 225 3.27 -10.36 -20.99
CA ALA A 225 3.41 -9.58 -19.75
C ALA A 225 4.64 -8.63 -19.78
N PRO A 226 4.58 -7.45 -20.44
CA PRO A 226 5.73 -6.56 -20.63
C PRO A 226 6.24 -5.94 -19.33
N PHE A 227 5.38 -5.88 -18.31
CA PHE A 227 5.72 -5.46 -16.97
C PHE A 227 5.40 -6.61 -16.00
N ARG A 228 6.44 -7.25 -15.46
CA ARG A 228 6.34 -8.24 -14.37
C ARG A 228 7.48 -7.99 -13.40
N VAL A 229 7.18 -7.29 -12.32
CA VAL A 229 8.20 -6.97 -11.31
C VAL A 229 7.84 -7.65 -10.00
N ALA A 230 8.65 -8.61 -9.57
CA ALA A 230 8.56 -9.18 -8.23
C ALA A 230 8.91 -8.09 -7.21
N ASP A 231 7.96 -7.80 -6.32
CA ASP A 231 7.98 -6.62 -5.47
C ASP A 231 8.03 -7.00 -3.98
N PRO A 232 9.02 -6.49 -3.22
CA PRO A 232 9.05 -6.64 -1.77
C PRO A 232 7.78 -6.16 -1.07
N THR A 233 7.16 -5.05 -1.49
CA THR A 233 5.93 -4.54 -0.85
C THR A 233 4.80 -5.55 -0.94
N MET A 234 4.46 -5.99 -2.16
CA MET A 234 3.42 -6.99 -2.36
C MET A 234 3.70 -8.31 -1.65
N THR A 235 4.94 -8.82 -1.78
CA THR A 235 5.31 -10.14 -1.24
C THR A 235 5.23 -10.15 0.29
N PHE A 236 5.84 -9.16 0.95
CA PHE A 236 5.88 -9.10 2.41
C PHE A 236 4.50 -8.81 3.00
N ILE A 237 3.71 -7.93 2.38
CA ILE A 237 2.36 -7.65 2.86
C ILE A 237 1.45 -8.85 2.68
N LEU A 238 1.49 -9.52 1.53
CA LEU A 238 0.66 -10.72 1.34
C LEU A 238 1.06 -11.84 2.32
N LEU A 239 2.37 -12.02 2.60
CA LEU A 239 2.83 -12.99 3.59
C LEU A 239 2.28 -12.67 4.99
N ARG A 240 2.40 -11.41 5.42
CA ARG A 240 1.80 -10.94 6.68
C ARG A 240 0.28 -11.14 6.70
N ALA A 241 -0.40 -10.68 5.64
CA ALA A 241 -1.84 -10.74 5.53
C ALA A 241 -2.35 -12.19 5.52
N ASN A 242 -1.63 -13.14 4.90
CA ASN A 242 -1.95 -14.57 4.96
C ASN A 242 -1.86 -15.11 6.39
N ARG A 243 -0.85 -14.73 7.18
CA ARG A 243 -0.75 -15.14 8.59
C ARG A 243 -1.89 -14.57 9.43
N ASP A 244 -2.26 -13.30 9.20
CA ASP A 244 -3.41 -12.68 9.85
C ASP A 244 -4.72 -13.34 9.44
N LEU A 245 -4.88 -13.69 8.16
CA LEU A 245 -6.04 -14.39 7.64
C LEU A 245 -6.16 -15.81 8.22
N ALA A 246 -5.07 -16.58 8.28
CA ALA A 246 -5.05 -17.88 8.94
C ALA A 246 -5.39 -17.77 10.45
N ALA A 247 -4.92 -16.72 11.14
CA ALA A 247 -5.29 -16.49 12.53
C ALA A 247 -6.80 -16.21 12.69
N MET A 248 -7.38 -15.39 11.80
CA MET A 248 -8.83 -15.13 11.79
C MET A 248 -9.64 -16.39 11.45
N GLY A 249 -9.21 -17.17 10.46
CA GLY A 249 -9.86 -18.42 10.08
C GLY A 249 -9.96 -19.43 11.23
N ARG A 250 -8.84 -19.66 11.92
CA ARG A 250 -8.84 -20.52 13.13
C ARG A 250 -9.78 -20.01 14.21
N ALA A 251 -9.83 -18.69 14.42
CA ALA A 251 -10.72 -18.08 15.40
C ALA A 251 -12.21 -18.17 15.03
N LEU A 252 -12.53 -18.35 13.74
CA LEU A 252 -13.89 -18.55 13.22
C LEU A 252 -14.31 -20.02 13.12
N GLY A 253 -13.36 -20.95 13.26
CA GLY A 253 -13.56 -22.39 13.09
C GLY A 253 -13.44 -22.88 11.64
N GLU A 254 -12.82 -22.10 10.76
CA GLU A 254 -12.64 -22.42 9.33
C GLU A 254 -11.37 -23.26 9.10
N ASP A 255 -11.34 -24.04 8.01
CA ASP A 255 -10.11 -24.67 7.53
C ASP A 255 -9.15 -23.61 6.95
N VAL A 256 -7.89 -23.68 7.36
CA VAL A 256 -6.83 -22.74 6.97
C VAL A 256 -5.69 -23.41 6.21
N SER A 257 -5.83 -24.69 5.86
CA SER A 257 -4.80 -25.49 5.17
C SER A 257 -4.31 -24.84 3.86
N GLU A 258 -5.22 -24.28 3.07
CA GLU A 258 -4.89 -23.56 1.83
C GLU A 258 -4.03 -22.32 2.12
N ILE A 259 -4.39 -21.54 3.14
CA ILE A 259 -3.69 -20.33 3.55
C ILE A 259 -2.30 -20.67 4.11
N GLU A 260 -2.19 -21.74 4.90
CA GLU A 260 -0.91 -22.25 5.40
C GLU A 260 0.01 -22.69 4.25
N GLY A 261 -0.55 -23.30 3.20
CA GLY A 261 0.19 -23.61 1.97
C GLY A 261 0.75 -22.35 1.28
N TRP A 262 -0.05 -21.28 1.20
CA TRP A 262 0.40 -19.99 0.65
C TRP A 262 1.51 -19.35 1.49
N ILE A 263 1.39 -19.40 2.83
CA ILE A 263 2.43 -18.91 3.75
C ILE A 263 3.74 -19.65 3.47
N ALA A 264 3.73 -20.98 3.41
CA ALA A 264 4.92 -21.77 3.14
C ALA A 264 5.55 -21.46 1.77
N THR A 265 4.72 -21.26 0.74
CA THR A 265 5.18 -20.88 -0.61
C THR A 265 5.86 -19.52 -0.61
N LEU A 266 5.28 -18.52 0.07
CA LEU A 266 5.85 -17.18 0.14
C LEU A 266 7.13 -17.15 0.98
N GLU A 267 7.17 -17.84 2.12
CA GLU A 267 8.38 -17.98 2.95
C GLU A 267 9.54 -18.60 2.17
N ALA A 268 9.27 -19.64 1.37
CA ALA A 268 10.26 -20.27 0.51
C ALA A 268 10.78 -19.34 -0.61
N GLY A 269 9.95 -18.38 -1.05
CA GLY A 269 10.31 -17.40 -2.08
C GLY A 269 11.07 -16.17 -1.58
N VAL A 270 10.96 -15.82 -0.29
CA VAL A 270 11.64 -14.64 0.31
C VAL A 270 13.14 -14.56 -0.04
N PRO A 271 13.94 -15.64 0.02
CA PRO A 271 15.35 -15.58 -0.36
C PRO A 271 15.60 -15.10 -1.80
N ARG A 272 14.64 -15.28 -2.73
CA ARG A 272 14.77 -14.78 -4.10
C ARG A 272 14.79 -13.25 -4.13
N LEU A 273 14.06 -12.58 -3.26
CA LEU A 273 14.08 -11.10 -3.16
C LEU A 273 15.35 -10.56 -2.51
N LYS A 274 16.10 -11.40 -1.78
CA LYS A 274 17.37 -10.98 -1.17
C LYS A 274 18.45 -10.84 -2.23
N ASN A 275 18.97 -9.63 -2.40
CA ASN A 275 20.07 -9.36 -3.30
C ASN A 275 21.38 -9.95 -2.71
N PRO A 276 22.06 -10.89 -3.39
CA PRO A 276 23.22 -11.57 -2.83
C PRO A 276 24.44 -10.65 -2.66
N ASN A 277 24.53 -9.58 -3.46
CA ASN A 277 25.71 -8.70 -3.47
C ASN A 277 25.57 -7.53 -2.49
N PHE A 278 24.34 -7.04 -2.29
CA PHE A 278 24.07 -5.86 -1.48
C PHE A 278 23.36 -6.18 -0.16
N GLN A 279 22.94 -7.44 0.03
CA GLN A 279 22.27 -7.91 1.24
C GLN A 279 21.03 -7.07 1.60
N MET A 280 20.31 -6.58 0.60
CA MET A 280 19.03 -5.87 0.73
C MET A 280 17.91 -6.67 0.05
N PHE A 281 16.66 -6.43 0.44
CA PHE A 281 15.51 -6.91 -0.33
C PHE A 281 15.19 -5.89 -1.43
N ASP A 282 15.25 -6.31 -2.69
CA ASP A 282 15.01 -5.42 -3.83
C ASP A 282 14.10 -6.06 -4.89
N ALA A 283 13.50 -5.22 -5.72
CA ALA A 283 12.60 -5.67 -6.76
C ALA A 283 13.34 -6.31 -7.93
N ILE A 284 12.69 -7.29 -8.57
CA ILE A 284 13.26 -8.05 -9.70
C ILE A 284 12.32 -7.92 -10.90
N ASP A 285 12.82 -7.37 -12.00
CA ASP A 285 12.16 -7.51 -13.29
C ASP A 285 12.25 -8.98 -13.73
N LEU A 286 11.14 -9.71 -13.65
CA LEU A 286 11.07 -11.13 -13.94
C LEU A 286 11.24 -11.44 -15.44
N ASN A 287 11.12 -10.46 -16.31
CA ASN A 287 11.34 -10.65 -17.74
C ASN A 287 12.83 -10.61 -18.10
N THR A 288 13.64 -9.88 -17.34
CA THR A 288 15.07 -9.71 -17.63
C THR A 288 16.02 -10.22 -16.55
N GLY A 289 15.50 -10.55 -15.37
CA GLY A 289 16.27 -10.88 -14.17
C GLY A 289 17.01 -9.69 -13.55
N LYS A 290 16.82 -8.46 -14.07
CA LYS A 290 17.47 -7.27 -13.53
C LYS A 290 16.84 -6.88 -12.19
N ARG A 291 17.70 -6.46 -11.25
CA ARG A 291 17.29 -5.97 -9.94
C ARG A 291 17.33 -4.45 -9.88
N SER A 292 16.50 -3.85 -9.03
CA SER A 292 16.50 -2.39 -8.82
C SER A 292 17.78 -1.90 -8.15
N ARG A 293 18.41 -2.72 -7.29
CA ARG A 293 19.65 -2.39 -6.56
C ARG A 293 19.54 -1.10 -5.75
N VAL A 294 18.38 -0.88 -5.15
CA VAL A 294 18.10 0.25 -4.27
C VAL A 294 17.42 -0.26 -3.01
N THR A 295 17.93 0.12 -1.85
CA THR A 295 17.18 -0.04 -0.59
C THR A 295 16.06 0.99 -0.59
N SER A 296 14.82 0.52 -0.50
CA SER A 296 13.62 1.36 -0.38
C SER A 296 12.90 1.06 0.93
N ASN A 297 11.92 1.89 1.29
CA ASN A 297 11.09 1.59 2.47
C ASN A 297 10.35 0.24 2.37
N ALA A 298 10.20 -0.32 1.17
CA ALA A 298 9.66 -1.67 0.96
C ALA A 298 10.59 -2.78 1.47
N SER A 299 11.91 -2.58 1.43
CA SER A 299 12.89 -3.55 1.88
C SER A 299 12.74 -3.87 3.37
N PHE A 300 12.37 -2.87 4.18
CA PHE A 300 12.16 -2.99 5.62
C PHE A 300 10.82 -3.62 6.02
N LEU A 301 9.92 -3.89 5.05
CA LEU A 301 8.69 -4.64 5.34
C LEU A 301 8.96 -6.12 5.62
N CYS A 302 10.21 -6.59 5.51
CA CYS A 302 10.59 -7.94 5.93
C CYS A 302 10.15 -8.24 7.37
N TRP A 303 10.31 -7.29 8.31
CA TRP A 303 9.85 -7.47 9.69
C TRP A 303 8.34 -7.48 9.82
N TYR A 304 7.63 -6.70 9.00
CA TYR A 304 6.16 -6.75 8.96
C TYR A 304 5.66 -8.14 8.54
N ALA A 305 6.41 -8.78 7.63
CA ALA A 305 6.25 -10.16 7.21
C ALA A 305 6.91 -11.19 8.13
N GLY A 306 7.37 -10.81 9.33
CA GLY A 306 8.02 -11.70 10.30
C GLY A 306 9.28 -12.40 9.78
N ILE A 307 10.04 -11.73 8.91
CA ILE A 307 11.33 -12.18 8.39
C ILE A 307 12.42 -11.34 9.08
N GLU A 308 13.26 -12.01 9.87
CA GLU A 308 14.40 -11.38 10.52
C GLU A 308 15.57 -11.20 9.54
N ASP A 309 16.25 -10.05 9.62
CA ASP A 309 17.41 -9.78 8.78
C ASP A 309 18.35 -8.72 9.36
N ASP A 310 19.58 -9.14 9.69
CA ASP A 310 20.59 -8.28 10.32
C ASP A 310 21.08 -7.14 9.41
N TRP A 311 21.10 -7.35 8.08
CA TRP A 311 21.52 -6.32 7.14
C TRP A 311 20.48 -5.23 7.02
N MET A 312 19.20 -5.60 6.98
CA MET A 312 18.13 -4.60 7.02
C MET A 312 18.15 -3.79 8.33
N ARG A 313 18.54 -4.42 9.46
CA ARG A 313 18.70 -3.70 10.73
C ARG A 313 19.78 -2.63 10.64
N ARG A 314 20.91 -2.94 10.00
CA ARG A 314 22.01 -2.00 9.73
C ARG A 314 21.56 -0.86 8.82
N ASP A 315 20.90 -1.17 7.70
CA ASP A 315 20.40 -0.15 6.76
C ASP A 315 19.39 0.80 7.44
N LEU A 316 18.58 0.29 8.39
CA LEU A 316 17.67 1.11 9.17
C LEU A 316 18.42 2.05 10.11
N ASP A 317 19.49 1.59 10.77
CA ASP A 317 20.34 2.45 11.60
C ASP A 317 21.04 3.55 10.78
N GLU A 318 21.46 3.24 9.56
CA GLU A 318 21.99 4.22 8.62
C GLU A 318 20.91 5.24 8.23
N ALA A 319 19.69 4.81 7.91
CA ALA A 319 18.58 5.72 7.63
C ALA A 319 18.30 6.67 8.82
N PHE A 320 18.36 6.17 10.06
CA PHE A 320 18.27 6.98 11.29
C PHE A 320 19.44 7.94 11.51
N THR A 321 20.59 7.68 10.89
CA THR A 321 21.78 8.54 10.97
C THR A 321 21.72 9.65 9.92
N VAL A 322 21.27 9.32 8.72
CA VAL A 322 21.21 10.25 7.58
C VAL A 322 19.96 11.12 7.62
N CYS A 323 18.81 10.57 8.00
CA CYS A 323 17.52 11.28 7.97
C CYS A 323 17.06 11.68 9.36
N ARG A 324 16.55 12.91 9.50
CA ARG A 324 15.85 13.34 10.73
C ARG A 324 14.56 12.55 10.93
N TYR A 325 13.84 12.30 9.83
CA TYR A 325 12.58 11.57 9.79
C TYR A 325 12.68 10.37 8.84
N PRO A 326 13.26 9.24 9.27
CA PRO A 326 13.23 8.00 8.50
C PRO A 326 11.82 7.39 8.48
N VAL A 327 11.51 6.40 7.65
CA VAL A 327 12.36 5.75 6.65
C VAL A 327 12.06 6.33 5.26
N PRO A 328 13.08 6.85 4.54
CA PRO A 328 12.86 7.41 3.21
C PRO A 328 12.42 6.31 2.22
N SER A 329 11.59 6.68 1.24
CA SER A 329 11.13 5.75 0.20
C SER A 329 12.23 5.29 -0.76
N HIS A 330 13.36 5.99 -0.77
CA HIS A 330 14.56 5.67 -1.54
C HIS A 330 15.77 6.00 -0.65
N ASP A 331 16.78 5.15 -0.62
CA ASP A 331 18.03 5.39 0.13
C ASP A 331 18.57 6.82 -0.08
N ALA A 332 18.66 7.60 1.01
CA ALA A 332 19.04 9.00 1.00
C ALA A 332 20.50 9.25 0.55
N THR A 333 21.34 8.21 0.55
CA THR A 333 22.72 8.29 0.07
C THR A 333 22.85 7.98 -1.43
N HIS A 334 21.81 7.39 -2.03
CA HIS A 334 21.82 6.99 -3.43
C HIS A 334 21.68 8.21 -4.37
N PRO A 335 22.41 8.27 -5.51
CA PRO A 335 22.34 9.42 -6.44
C PRO A 335 20.96 9.70 -7.02
N GLY A 336 20.09 8.68 -7.07
CA GLY A 336 18.71 8.77 -7.52
C GLY A 336 17.71 9.31 -6.49
N PHE A 337 18.16 9.58 -5.27
CA PHE A 337 17.33 10.14 -4.21
C PHE A 337 16.84 11.56 -4.55
N ASN A 338 15.57 11.80 -4.31
CA ASN A 338 14.96 13.13 -4.37
C ASN A 338 13.96 13.28 -3.23
N ALA A 339 14.31 14.14 -2.27
CA ALA A 339 13.57 14.35 -1.03
C ALA A 339 12.12 14.84 -1.18
N LYS A 340 11.70 15.28 -2.39
CA LYS A 340 10.35 15.80 -2.65
C LYS A 340 9.57 15.00 -3.70
N ARG A 341 10.23 14.11 -4.44
CA ARG A 341 9.62 13.44 -5.60
C ARG A 341 8.96 12.12 -5.20
N TYR A 342 7.78 12.21 -4.59
CA TYR A 342 6.84 11.10 -4.38
C TYR A 342 7.48 9.83 -3.75
N TRP A 343 7.63 8.72 -4.48
CA TRP A 343 8.25 7.49 -3.97
C TRP A 343 9.76 7.37 -4.26
N ARG A 344 10.44 8.49 -4.52
CA ARG A 344 11.90 8.55 -4.77
C ARG A 344 12.71 9.20 -3.65
N GLY A 345 12.19 9.22 -2.43
CA GLY A 345 12.92 9.81 -1.30
C GLY A 345 12.06 10.19 -0.11
N PRO A 346 10.87 10.80 -0.27
CA PRO A 346 10.01 11.16 0.84
C PRO A 346 9.74 10.03 1.85
N THR A 347 9.51 10.41 3.10
CA THR A 347 9.04 9.54 4.18
C THR A 347 7.53 9.47 4.18
N TRP A 348 6.99 8.26 4.39
CA TRP A 348 5.56 7.95 4.34
C TRP A 348 5.12 7.34 5.65
N ALA A 349 4.20 8.00 6.36
CA ALA A 349 3.74 7.56 7.68
C ALA A 349 3.16 6.13 7.65
N ILE A 350 2.47 5.77 6.57
CA ILE A 350 1.92 4.43 6.37
C ILE A 350 2.99 3.33 6.34
N MET A 351 4.12 3.57 5.68
CA MET A 351 5.21 2.59 5.60
C MET A 351 5.92 2.48 6.94
N ASN A 352 6.17 3.61 7.60
CA ASN A 352 6.74 3.64 8.95
C ASN A 352 5.89 2.84 9.94
N ALA A 353 4.56 2.97 9.87
CA ALA A 353 3.65 2.23 10.75
C ALA A 353 3.80 0.71 10.57
N LEU A 354 3.81 0.22 9.32
CA LEU A 354 3.94 -1.21 9.04
C LEU A 354 5.32 -1.75 9.47
N ILE A 355 6.38 -1.02 9.13
CA ILE A 355 7.75 -1.36 9.54
C ILE A 355 7.84 -1.41 11.07
N GLY A 356 7.33 -0.39 11.76
CA GLY A 356 7.36 -0.29 13.22
C GLY A 356 6.54 -1.37 13.92
N ILE A 357 5.36 -1.72 13.39
CA ILE A 357 4.55 -2.86 13.87
C ILE A 357 5.37 -4.16 13.76
N GLY A 358 5.97 -4.39 12.59
CA GLY A 358 6.81 -5.58 12.37
C GLY A 358 8.01 -5.66 13.30
N LEU A 359 8.74 -4.56 13.46
CA LEU A 359 9.88 -4.47 14.38
C LEU A 359 9.46 -4.79 15.82
N ALA A 360 8.36 -4.22 16.30
CA ALA A 360 7.86 -4.47 17.64
C ALA A 360 7.50 -5.95 17.86
N GLU A 361 6.77 -6.56 16.92
CA GLU A 361 6.36 -7.97 16.98
C GLU A 361 7.55 -8.95 16.89
N MET A 362 8.64 -8.53 16.22
CA MET A 362 9.88 -9.30 16.09
C MET A 362 10.86 -9.09 17.26
N GLY A 363 10.50 -8.29 18.27
CA GLY A 363 11.32 -8.08 19.46
C GLY A 363 12.31 -6.90 19.38
N HIS A 364 12.28 -6.12 18.29
CA HIS A 364 13.09 -4.90 18.11
C HIS A 364 12.43 -3.66 18.73
N GLY A 365 11.96 -3.78 19.98
CA GLY A 365 11.07 -2.81 20.62
C GLY A 365 11.66 -1.38 20.74
N GLU A 366 12.95 -1.24 21.00
CA GLU A 366 13.59 0.09 21.13
C GLU A 366 13.56 0.88 19.81
N VAL A 367 13.97 0.24 18.71
CA VAL A 367 13.97 0.89 17.40
C VAL A 367 12.55 1.06 16.85
N ALA A 368 11.65 0.12 17.13
CA ALA A 368 10.22 0.27 16.80
C ALA A 368 9.64 1.53 17.48
N GLU A 369 9.93 1.72 18.76
CA GLU A 369 9.44 2.87 19.51
C GLU A 369 10.09 4.18 19.07
N ARG A 370 11.37 4.14 18.73
CA ARG A 370 12.05 5.28 18.12
C ARG A 370 11.38 5.69 16.80
N LEU A 371 11.07 4.72 15.92
CA LEU A 371 10.40 4.99 14.64
C LEU A 371 8.99 5.56 14.84
N ARG A 372 8.22 4.98 15.78
CA ARG A 372 6.89 5.47 16.16
C ARG A 372 6.95 6.92 16.64
N ARG A 373 7.84 7.21 17.59
CA ARG A 373 8.01 8.55 18.17
C ARG A 373 8.41 9.57 17.10
N VAL A 374 9.41 9.28 16.27
CA VAL A 374 9.88 10.21 15.23
C VAL A 374 8.80 10.44 14.17
N THR A 375 7.98 9.42 13.85
CA THR A 375 6.81 9.60 12.97
C THR A 375 5.74 10.47 13.61
N GLY A 376 5.51 10.32 14.93
CA GLY A 376 4.61 11.19 15.69
C GLY A 376 5.10 12.64 15.72
N GLU A 377 6.40 12.86 15.98
CA GLU A 377 7.04 14.19 15.93
C GLU A 377 6.88 14.84 14.55
N LEU A 378 7.11 14.07 13.47
CA LEU A 378 6.89 14.53 12.09
C LEU A 378 5.45 15.05 11.86
N ILE A 379 4.44 14.25 12.23
CA ILE A 379 3.04 14.61 12.04
C ILE A 379 2.64 15.80 12.93
N ALA A 380 3.14 15.83 14.18
CA ALA A 380 2.85 16.90 15.12
C ALA A 380 3.46 18.25 14.68
N GLU A 381 4.65 18.24 14.09
CA GLU A 381 5.36 19.44 13.62
C GLU A 381 4.86 19.91 12.24
N HIS A 382 4.53 18.97 11.33
CA HIS A 382 4.30 19.29 9.91
C HIS A 382 2.89 18.99 9.40
N GLY A 383 2.01 18.46 10.26
CA GLY A 383 0.61 18.20 9.95
C GLY A 383 0.37 16.86 9.25
N PHE A 384 -0.82 16.72 8.66
CA PHE A 384 -1.34 15.44 8.12
C PHE A 384 -1.19 15.37 6.60
N ALA A 385 0.03 15.51 6.09
CA ALA A 385 0.33 15.46 4.67
C ALA A 385 0.38 14.02 4.12
N GLU A 386 0.40 13.87 2.79
CA GLU A 386 0.54 12.57 2.11
C GLU A 386 1.92 11.95 2.38
N TYR A 387 2.98 12.75 2.22
CA TYR A 387 4.38 12.40 2.47
C TYR A 387 5.21 13.62 2.83
N PHE A 388 6.43 13.38 3.33
CA PHE A 388 7.27 14.43 3.90
C PHE A 388 8.73 14.30 3.45
N ASN A 389 9.42 15.42 3.33
CA ASN A 389 10.87 15.42 3.16
C ASN A 389 11.56 14.76 4.37
N PRO A 390 12.38 13.71 4.19
CA PRO A 390 12.98 12.96 5.30
C PRO A 390 14.01 13.76 6.11
N MET A 391 14.52 14.86 5.56
CA MET A 391 15.55 15.70 6.21
C MET A 391 14.92 16.86 6.98
N THR A 392 13.95 17.54 6.36
CA THR A 392 13.37 18.80 6.88
C THR A 392 11.99 18.63 7.48
N GLY A 393 11.27 17.55 7.12
CA GLY A 393 9.87 17.34 7.46
C GLY A 393 8.89 18.11 6.57
N ASP A 394 9.37 18.89 5.59
CA ASP A 394 8.49 19.68 4.71
C ASP A 394 7.41 18.79 4.08
N PRO A 395 6.12 19.13 4.26
CA PRO A 395 5.01 18.32 3.76
C PRO A 395 4.84 18.50 2.24
N ALA A 396 4.38 17.44 1.57
CA ALA A 396 4.01 17.45 0.17
C ALA A 396 2.80 16.53 -0.11
N GLY A 397 2.18 16.72 -1.28
CA GLY A 397 0.90 16.08 -1.61
C GLY A 397 -0.30 16.77 -0.93
N GLY A 398 -1.34 16.01 -0.59
CA GLY A 398 -2.53 16.54 0.08
C GLY A 398 -2.32 16.84 1.57
N GLY A 399 -2.71 18.01 2.06
CA GLY A 399 -2.46 18.47 3.44
C GLY A 399 -3.43 17.99 4.54
N THR A 400 -4.47 17.24 4.17
CA THR A 400 -5.45 16.62 5.10
C THR A 400 -5.68 15.16 4.71
N PHE A 401 -4.60 14.38 4.78
CA PHE A 401 -4.57 13.01 4.25
C PHE A 401 -5.12 11.99 5.25
N THR A 402 -6.05 11.18 4.77
CA THR A 402 -6.80 10.17 5.53
C THR A 402 -5.89 9.15 6.21
N TRP A 403 -4.94 8.56 5.48
CA TRP A 403 -4.06 7.56 6.10
C TRP A 403 -3.14 8.18 7.15
N THR A 404 -2.81 9.47 7.08
CA THR A 404 -1.83 10.08 7.99
C THR A 404 -2.52 10.39 9.30
N ALA A 405 -3.77 10.86 9.21
CA ALA A 405 -4.69 10.95 10.33
C ALA A 405 -4.95 9.57 10.97
N ALA A 406 -5.15 8.53 10.17
CA ALA A 406 -5.34 7.18 10.68
C ALA A 406 -4.10 6.63 11.41
N VAL A 407 -2.91 6.77 10.81
CA VAL A 407 -1.64 6.36 11.43
C VAL A 407 -1.38 7.12 12.72
N TRP A 408 -1.68 8.42 12.76
CA TRP A 408 -1.61 9.20 14.00
C TRP A 408 -2.48 8.58 15.09
N LEU A 409 -3.78 8.40 14.83
CA LEU A 409 -4.73 7.90 15.82
C LEU A 409 -4.44 6.47 16.27
N ALA A 410 -4.00 5.60 15.36
CA ALA A 410 -3.94 4.18 15.61
C ALA A 410 -2.54 3.67 15.99
N TRP A 411 -1.50 4.49 15.82
CA TRP A 411 -0.12 4.06 16.09
C TRP A 411 0.81 5.17 16.60
N ALA A 412 0.94 6.29 15.88
CA ALA A 412 2.00 7.26 16.14
C ALA A 412 1.72 8.19 17.34
N SER A 413 0.45 8.45 17.68
CA SER A 413 0.09 9.36 18.75
C SER A 413 0.55 8.83 20.13
N PRO A 414 1.10 9.68 21.01
CA PRO A 414 1.40 9.31 22.38
C PRO A 414 0.18 8.86 23.20
N SER A 415 -1.04 9.19 22.75
CA SER A 415 -2.29 8.77 23.40
C SER A 415 -2.66 7.31 23.13
N VAL A 416 -2.05 6.67 22.12
CA VAL A 416 -2.22 5.25 21.85
C VAL A 416 -1.62 4.46 23.02
N GLY A 417 -2.48 3.72 23.74
CA GLY A 417 -2.06 2.88 24.85
C GLY A 417 -0.90 1.97 24.43
N ARG A 418 0.10 1.83 25.31
CA ARG A 418 1.23 0.92 25.09
C ARG A 418 0.68 -0.51 25.10
N GLY A 419 0.33 -1.01 23.93
CA GLY A 419 -0.18 -2.38 23.71
C GLY A 419 0.89 -3.43 23.95
#